data_AF-A0A7C9P4H6-F1
#
_entry.id   AF-A0A7C9P4H6-F1
#
_cell.length_a   1.000
_cell.length_b   1.000
_cell.length_c   1.000
_cell.angle_alpha   90.00
_cell.angle_beta   90.00
_cell.angle_gamma   90.00
#
_symmetry.space_group_name_H-M   'P 1'
#
loop_
_entity.id
_entity.type
_entity.pdbx_description
1 polymer ?
#
loop_
_entity_poly.entity_id
_entity_poly.type
_entity_poly.pdbx_seq_one_letter_code
_entity_poly.pdbx_strand_id
1 'polypeptide(L)'
;MKFFHGIAKTEVESQDLYSFYEAFLTVTSYYQHSQAGRGSLIAKLFQELLNIESNEKVLFEGRVSNFSKILNKGCILEISKDEDQKFDIVVKMNNTMVICELKMKIYSGCTAGRIEIIEKFIKFVELVDKDEKLYNCFDLNKIKEIKLIGGVLYDIEGNPATLEKDIEWQICYSGLKNGINRLINFLKNKNLNFQYENKYRNCALQISFILKSIKFVIYFLYGNQLIEAITVGESINYLEDLKEKLETKLYDDIWLAQLISINERSILNQMFRKNKKLKNTLTYILDHYIRDVEFKNFFDNFLKKKSKSKEDLKKIIIKIKNIIKKDKELLKAVSHSKAIQIMKIETTYTIDDYLADLIQILLCPKVFNFLLLQYRSLHDNKEI
;
A
#
# COMPACT_ATOMS: atom_id res chain seq x y z
N MET A 1 19.56 -15.21 -28.30
CA MET A 1 18.96 -14.62 -27.08
C MET A 1 18.70 -15.76 -26.10
N LYS A 2 19.63 -16.01 -25.17
CA LYS A 2 19.59 -17.17 -24.24
C LYS A 2 18.79 -16.79 -23.00
N PHE A 3 17.49 -17.09 -22.99
CA PHE A 3 16.66 -16.94 -21.81
C PHE A 3 16.79 -18.18 -20.89
N PHE A 4 17.00 -17.94 -19.60
CA PHE A 4 16.79 -18.84 -18.45
C PHE A 4 17.21 -20.33 -18.61
N HIS A 5 18.49 -20.64 -18.37
CA HIS A 5 18.93 -22.04 -18.15
C HIS A 5 19.76 -22.22 -16.85
N GLY A 6 19.97 -21.15 -16.07
CA GLY A 6 20.88 -21.16 -14.91
C GLY A 6 20.31 -21.71 -13.60
N ILE A 7 18.98 -21.82 -13.45
CA ILE A 7 18.38 -22.29 -12.18
C ILE A 7 18.40 -23.83 -12.10
N ALA A 8 18.37 -24.53 -13.24
CA ALA A 8 18.25 -25.98 -13.30
C ALA A 8 19.59 -26.74 -13.22
N LYS A 9 20.74 -26.05 -13.22
CA LYS A 9 22.08 -26.67 -13.22
C LYS A 9 22.94 -26.12 -12.10
N THR A 10 22.52 -26.32 -10.88
CA THR A 10 23.30 -25.81 -9.76
C THR A 10 23.52 -26.97 -8.78
N GLU A 11 24.74 -27.52 -8.81
CA GLU A 11 25.24 -28.52 -7.87
C GLU A 11 25.26 -27.97 -6.43
N VAL A 12 25.46 -28.83 -5.44
CA VAL A 12 25.29 -28.69 -3.97
C VAL A 12 25.62 -27.31 -3.34
N GLU A 13 26.47 -26.46 -3.93
CA GLU A 13 26.65 -25.04 -3.57
C GLU A 13 25.41 -24.15 -3.83
N SER A 14 24.41 -24.68 -4.52
CA SER A 14 23.28 -23.92 -5.03
C SER A 14 22.03 -23.94 -4.19
N GLN A 15 21.94 -24.85 -3.23
CA GLN A 15 20.67 -25.05 -2.52
C GLN A 15 20.28 -23.80 -1.74
N ASP A 16 21.27 -23.05 -1.27
CA ASP A 16 21.08 -21.76 -0.61
C ASP A 16 20.61 -20.67 -1.60
N LEU A 17 21.16 -20.66 -2.82
CA LEU A 17 20.77 -19.75 -3.90
C LEU A 17 19.37 -20.06 -4.45
N TYR A 18 19.07 -21.34 -4.66
CA TYR A 18 17.77 -21.83 -5.08
C TYR A 18 16.70 -21.51 -4.02
N SER A 19 17.00 -21.75 -2.74
CA SER A 19 16.11 -21.35 -1.64
C SER A 19 15.88 -19.83 -1.59
N PHE A 20 16.92 -19.04 -1.88
CA PHE A 20 16.81 -17.59 -1.96
C PHE A 20 15.94 -17.13 -3.13
N TYR A 21 16.14 -17.66 -4.34
CA TYR A 21 15.32 -17.29 -5.50
C TYR A 21 13.87 -17.73 -5.35
N GLU A 22 13.61 -18.92 -4.82
CA GLU A 22 12.26 -19.38 -4.52
C GLU A 22 11.58 -18.46 -3.49
N ALA A 23 12.30 -18.08 -2.44
CA ALA A 23 11.83 -17.12 -1.45
C ALA A 23 11.59 -15.73 -2.06
N PHE A 24 12.51 -15.26 -2.91
CA PHE A 24 12.40 -14.00 -3.63
C PHE A 24 11.12 -13.99 -4.48
N LEU A 25 10.91 -15.00 -5.32
CA LEU A 25 9.72 -15.09 -6.17
C LEU A 25 8.44 -15.15 -5.34
N THR A 26 8.40 -15.94 -4.27
CA THR A 26 7.22 -16.10 -3.41
C THR A 26 6.87 -14.80 -2.66
N VAL A 27 7.86 -14.16 -2.05
CA VAL A 27 7.66 -12.92 -1.29
C VAL A 27 7.33 -11.78 -2.24
N THR A 28 8.10 -11.62 -3.31
CA THR A 28 7.83 -10.57 -4.30
C THR A 28 6.49 -10.77 -5.00
N SER A 29 6.05 -12.00 -5.30
CA SER A 29 4.71 -12.24 -5.82
C SER A 29 3.65 -11.78 -4.82
N TYR A 30 3.83 -12.01 -3.52
CA TYR A 30 2.89 -11.50 -2.51
C TYR A 30 2.83 -9.97 -2.49
N TYR A 31 3.98 -9.29 -2.57
CA TYR A 31 4.04 -7.83 -2.62
C TYR A 31 3.56 -7.23 -3.95
N GLN A 32 3.76 -7.92 -5.08
CA GLN A 32 3.37 -7.47 -6.41
C GLN A 32 1.89 -7.78 -6.72
N HIS A 33 1.34 -8.89 -6.22
CA HIS A 33 -0.09 -9.16 -6.25
C HIS A 33 -0.86 -8.32 -5.23
N SER A 34 -0.21 -7.87 -4.14
CA SER A 34 -0.73 -6.85 -3.23
C SER A 34 -0.68 -5.45 -3.87
N GLN A 35 -1.39 -5.27 -4.99
CA GLN A 35 -1.67 -3.93 -5.54
C GLN A 35 -2.51 -3.06 -4.58
N ALA A 36 -3.12 -3.66 -3.56
CA ALA A 36 -3.96 -2.98 -2.56
C ALA A 36 -3.18 -2.21 -1.47
N GLY A 37 -1.91 -2.53 -1.20
CA GLY A 37 -1.19 -1.98 -0.05
C GLY A 37 -0.74 -0.51 -0.21
N ARG A 38 -0.45 -0.08 -1.45
CA ARG A 38 0.08 1.28 -1.72
C ARG A 38 -0.99 2.37 -1.61
N GLY A 39 -2.23 2.07 -1.98
CA GLY A 39 -3.37 2.96 -1.80
C GLY A 39 -3.63 3.27 -0.31
N SER A 40 -3.56 2.26 0.55
CA SER A 40 -3.74 2.41 2.00
C SER A 40 -2.68 3.30 2.68
N LEU A 41 -1.42 3.25 2.22
CA LEU A 41 -0.36 4.10 2.71
C LEU A 41 -0.62 5.57 2.34
N ILE A 42 -1.04 5.81 1.11
CA ILE A 42 -1.31 7.15 0.60
C ILE A 42 -2.54 7.73 1.26
N ALA A 43 -3.61 6.95 1.38
CA ALA A 43 -4.75 7.26 2.22
C ALA A 43 -4.31 7.75 3.61
N LYS A 44 -3.45 6.99 4.30
CA LYS A 44 -2.94 7.36 5.62
C LYS A 44 -2.08 8.64 5.62
N LEU A 45 -1.35 8.89 4.54
CA LEU A 45 -0.55 10.11 4.40
C LEU A 45 -1.42 11.32 4.07
N PHE A 46 -2.45 11.15 3.24
CA PHE A 46 -3.48 12.17 3.04
C PHE A 46 -4.19 12.45 4.36
N GLN A 47 -4.46 11.45 5.21
CA GLN A 47 -5.00 11.68 6.54
C GLN A 47 -4.12 12.62 7.38
N GLU A 48 -2.81 12.38 7.39
CA GLU A 48 -1.85 13.23 8.11
C GLU A 48 -1.67 14.60 7.46
N LEU A 49 -1.65 14.69 6.13
CA LEU A 49 -1.50 15.94 5.38
C LEU A 49 -2.70 16.86 5.56
N LEU A 50 -3.90 16.29 5.42
CA LEU A 50 -5.14 17.04 5.52
C LEU A 50 -5.36 17.56 6.96
N ASN A 51 -4.56 17.10 7.94
CA ASN A 51 -4.80 17.27 9.37
C ASN A 51 -6.24 16.89 9.76
N ILE A 52 -6.84 16.01 8.96
CA ILE A 52 -8.15 15.45 9.19
C ILE A 52 -7.87 14.22 10.06
N GLU A 53 -7.95 14.40 11.37
CA GLU A 53 -8.24 13.26 12.26
C GLU A 53 -9.38 12.45 11.62
N SER A 54 -9.36 11.12 11.70
CA SER A 54 -10.40 10.25 11.13
C SER A 54 -11.77 10.51 11.78
N ASN A 55 -12.36 11.66 11.50
CA ASN A 55 -13.54 12.22 12.09
C ASN A 55 -14.52 12.42 10.93
N GLU A 56 -15.61 11.64 10.96
CA GLU A 56 -16.93 11.81 10.31
C GLU A 56 -17.04 12.33 8.87
N LYS A 57 -15.97 12.66 8.16
CA LYS A 57 -15.99 13.40 6.88
C LYS A 57 -15.13 12.76 5.79
N VAL A 58 -14.23 11.84 6.12
CA VAL A 58 -13.33 11.19 5.15
C VAL A 58 -13.44 9.67 5.23
N LEU A 59 -13.51 9.02 4.07
CA LEU A 59 -13.32 7.59 3.90
C LEU A 59 -12.11 7.35 3.03
N PHE A 60 -11.16 6.60 3.56
CA PHE A 60 -10.11 5.98 2.78
C PHE A 60 -10.56 4.61 2.30
N GLU A 61 -10.24 4.28 1.06
CA GLU A 61 -10.73 3.05 0.43
C GLU A 61 -12.27 2.94 0.51
N GLY A 62 -12.94 4.09 0.33
CA GLY A 62 -14.37 4.27 0.54
C GLY A 62 -15.20 3.52 -0.50
N ARG A 63 -15.92 2.50 -0.04
CA ARG A 63 -16.97 1.81 -0.81
C ARG A 63 -18.27 2.61 -0.80
N VAL A 64 -19.05 2.58 -1.88
CA VAL A 64 -20.34 3.31 -1.96
C VAL A 64 -21.27 2.91 -0.81
N SER A 65 -21.35 1.62 -0.48
CA SER A 65 -22.08 1.10 0.70
C SER A 65 -21.67 1.74 2.03
N ASN A 66 -20.45 2.26 2.12
CA ASN A 66 -19.91 2.90 3.30
C ASN A 66 -20.05 4.44 3.30
N PHE A 67 -20.58 5.06 2.23
CA PHE A 67 -20.73 6.53 2.16
C PHE A 67 -21.61 7.08 3.29
N SER A 68 -22.57 6.28 3.77
CA SER A 68 -23.39 6.57 4.96
C SER A 68 -22.59 6.79 6.25
N LYS A 69 -21.31 6.45 6.32
CA LYS A 69 -20.45 6.71 7.48
C LYS A 69 -20.00 8.16 7.58
N ILE A 70 -19.94 8.87 6.45
CA ILE A 70 -19.55 10.30 6.38
C ILE A 70 -20.72 11.22 6.02
N LEU A 71 -21.79 10.64 5.47
CA LEU A 71 -23.10 11.26 5.42
C LEU A 71 -23.78 11.02 6.78
N ASN A 72 -24.62 11.94 7.28
CA ASN A 72 -25.15 11.86 8.65
C ASN A 72 -25.91 10.55 8.91
N LYS A 73 -25.99 10.16 10.19
CA LYS A 73 -26.69 8.95 10.67
C LYS A 73 -28.18 9.01 10.28
N GLY A 74 -28.56 8.21 9.29
CA GLY A 74 -29.93 8.16 8.75
C GLY A 74 -30.02 7.51 7.37
N CYS A 75 -28.91 7.42 6.64
CA CYS A 75 -28.85 6.68 5.38
C CYS A 75 -28.44 5.22 5.59
N ILE A 76 -29.29 4.28 5.18
CA ILE A 76 -28.90 2.88 5.00
C ILE A 76 -28.78 2.65 3.48
N LEU A 77 -27.56 2.35 3.02
CA LEU A 77 -27.28 2.07 1.62
C LEU A 77 -27.14 0.56 1.43
N GLU A 78 -28.06 -0.03 0.68
CA GLU A 78 -28.04 -1.45 0.32
C GLU A 78 -27.59 -1.57 -1.13
N ILE A 79 -26.28 -1.41 -1.35
CA ILE A 79 -25.68 -1.51 -2.68
C ILE A 79 -25.33 -2.97 -2.97
N SER A 80 -25.69 -3.46 -4.16
CA SER A 80 -25.33 -4.80 -4.59
C SER A 80 -23.79 -4.95 -4.68
N LYS A 81 -23.29 -6.17 -4.53
CA LYS A 81 -21.83 -6.42 -4.56
C LYS A 81 -21.17 -5.96 -5.86
N ASP A 82 -21.89 -6.03 -6.98
CA ASP A 82 -21.40 -5.65 -8.31
C ASP A 82 -21.43 -4.12 -8.53
N GLU A 83 -22.31 -3.40 -7.83
CA GLU A 83 -22.43 -1.93 -7.89
C GLU A 83 -21.62 -1.22 -6.79
N ASP A 84 -21.13 -1.96 -5.78
CA ASP A 84 -20.37 -1.44 -4.64
C ASP A 84 -18.92 -1.09 -5.01
N GLN A 85 -18.78 0.00 -5.76
CA GLN A 85 -17.51 0.55 -6.19
C GLN A 85 -16.70 1.06 -4.99
N LYS A 86 -15.40 0.75 -4.97
CA LYS A 86 -14.43 1.26 -3.98
C LYS A 86 -13.63 2.40 -4.59
N PHE A 87 -13.55 3.56 -3.95
CA PHE A 87 -12.70 4.68 -4.35
C PHE A 87 -11.53 4.86 -3.38
N ASP A 88 -10.44 5.47 -3.81
CA ASP A 88 -9.25 5.66 -2.97
C ASP A 88 -9.52 6.63 -1.81
N ILE A 89 -10.15 7.77 -2.11
CA ILE A 89 -10.46 8.80 -1.12
C ILE A 89 -11.86 9.34 -1.38
N VAL A 90 -12.65 9.47 -0.32
CA VAL A 90 -13.96 10.12 -0.35
C VAL A 90 -14.03 11.13 0.78
N VAL A 91 -14.38 12.37 0.47
CA VAL A 91 -14.43 13.48 1.41
C VAL A 91 -15.79 14.17 1.32
N LYS A 92 -16.40 14.47 2.46
CA LYS A 92 -17.57 15.35 2.56
C LYS A 92 -17.13 16.69 3.16
N MET A 93 -17.31 17.76 2.40
CA MET A 93 -17.08 19.14 2.84
C MET A 93 -18.34 19.95 2.60
N ASN A 94 -19.04 20.33 3.67
CA ASN A 94 -20.30 21.07 3.61
C ASN A 94 -21.32 20.35 2.70
N ASN A 95 -21.73 21.01 1.61
CA ASN A 95 -22.68 20.50 0.61
C ASN A 95 -21.98 19.86 -0.60
N THR A 96 -20.68 19.61 -0.52
CA THR A 96 -19.87 19.03 -1.59
C THR A 96 -19.32 17.68 -1.14
N MET A 97 -19.41 16.70 -2.03
CA MET A 97 -18.76 15.41 -1.87
C MET A 97 -17.66 15.27 -2.92
N VAL A 98 -16.45 14.95 -2.49
CA VAL A 98 -15.30 14.70 -3.36
C VAL A 98 -15.02 13.20 -3.34
N ILE A 99 -14.99 12.58 -4.51
CA ILE A 99 -14.71 11.15 -4.69
C ILE A 99 -13.51 11.06 -5.63
N CYS A 100 -12.43 10.45 -5.17
CA CYS A 100 -11.15 10.48 -5.85
C CYS A 100 -10.62 9.08 -6.14
N GLU A 101 -10.06 8.93 -7.35
CA GLU A 101 -9.31 7.76 -7.79
C GLU A 101 -7.93 8.19 -8.29
N LEU A 102 -6.89 7.57 -7.74
CA LEU A 102 -5.51 8.00 -7.90
C LEU A 102 -4.70 6.96 -8.67
N LYS A 103 -3.77 7.44 -9.49
CA LYS A 103 -2.64 6.65 -9.98
C LYS A 103 -1.35 7.27 -9.51
N MET A 104 -0.42 6.42 -9.14
CA MET A 104 0.85 6.87 -8.57
C MET A 104 1.71 7.62 -9.55
N LYS A 105 1.93 6.97 -10.69
CA LYS A 105 2.85 7.46 -11.71
C LYS A 105 2.16 7.52 -13.06
N ILE A 106 2.70 8.32 -13.96
CA ILE A 106 2.17 8.42 -15.32
C ILE A 106 2.08 7.06 -16.03
N TYR A 107 2.96 6.10 -15.71
CA TYR A 107 2.94 4.74 -16.27
C TYR A 107 2.12 3.71 -15.48
N SER A 108 1.41 4.10 -14.42
CA SER A 108 0.66 3.16 -13.58
C SER A 108 -0.62 2.68 -14.27
N GLY A 109 -0.72 1.38 -14.53
CA GLY A 109 -1.89 0.75 -15.16
C GLY A 109 -1.98 0.92 -16.68
N CYS A 110 -1.03 1.62 -17.30
CA CYS A 110 -0.99 1.89 -18.74
C CYS A 110 -2.32 2.48 -19.27
N THR A 111 -2.65 2.19 -20.54
CA THR A 111 -3.91 2.59 -21.18
C THR A 111 -5.14 2.13 -20.38
N ALA A 112 -5.13 0.89 -19.87
CA ALA A 112 -6.26 0.30 -19.15
C ALA A 112 -6.57 1.05 -17.85
N GLY A 113 -5.55 1.44 -17.09
CA GLY A 113 -5.71 2.14 -15.83
C GLY A 113 -6.33 3.54 -15.97
N ARG A 114 -6.19 4.19 -17.13
CA ARG A 114 -6.83 5.49 -17.41
C ARG A 114 -8.30 5.32 -17.80
N ILE A 115 -8.58 4.31 -18.64
CA ILE A 115 -9.95 3.97 -19.04
C ILE A 115 -10.76 3.57 -17.81
N GLU A 116 -10.18 2.73 -16.95
CA GLU A 116 -10.79 2.24 -15.71
C GLU A 116 -11.32 3.38 -14.83
N ILE A 117 -10.54 4.46 -14.63
CA ILE A 117 -10.96 5.61 -13.82
C ILE A 117 -12.23 6.25 -14.38
N ILE A 118 -12.25 6.51 -15.69
CA ILE A 118 -13.39 7.19 -16.32
C ILE A 118 -14.62 6.27 -16.34
N GLU A 119 -14.44 4.98 -16.61
CA GLU A 119 -15.53 4.00 -16.55
C GLU A 119 -16.15 3.90 -15.15
N LYS A 120 -15.32 3.95 -14.10
CA LYS A 120 -15.76 3.98 -12.72
C LYS A 120 -16.62 5.20 -12.42
N PHE A 121 -16.23 6.37 -12.94
CA PHE A 121 -17.04 7.59 -12.82
C PHE A 121 -18.37 7.48 -13.57
N ILE A 122 -18.37 6.94 -14.78
CA ILE A 122 -19.61 6.70 -15.55
C ILE A 122 -20.55 5.79 -14.75
N LYS A 123 -20.06 4.63 -14.30
CA LYS A 123 -20.84 3.67 -13.50
C LYS A 123 -21.39 4.29 -12.22
N PHE A 124 -20.60 5.15 -11.56
CA PHE A 124 -21.07 5.86 -10.37
C PHE A 124 -22.20 6.84 -10.69
N VAL A 125 -22.08 7.62 -11.76
CA VAL A 125 -23.16 8.53 -12.21
C VAL A 125 -24.42 7.74 -12.56
N GLU A 126 -24.28 6.60 -13.26
CA GLU A 126 -25.39 5.69 -13.55
C GLU A 126 -26.05 5.14 -12.27
N LEU A 127 -25.25 4.79 -11.27
CA LEU A 127 -25.75 4.31 -9.98
C LEU A 127 -26.57 5.39 -9.26
N VAL A 128 -26.12 6.65 -9.26
CA VAL A 128 -26.88 7.77 -8.66
C VAL A 128 -28.19 8.07 -9.43
N ASP A 129 -28.18 7.86 -10.73
CA ASP A 129 -29.38 8.01 -11.57
C ASP A 129 -30.42 6.92 -11.24
N LYS A 130 -29.98 5.66 -11.18
CA LYS A 130 -30.82 4.47 -10.99
C LYS A 130 -31.25 4.21 -9.54
N ASP A 131 -30.36 4.42 -8.56
CA ASP A 131 -30.60 4.08 -7.16
C ASP A 131 -31.20 5.27 -6.41
N GLU A 132 -32.52 5.22 -6.18
CA GLU A 132 -33.24 6.25 -5.44
C GLU A 132 -32.79 6.36 -3.98
N LYS A 133 -32.39 5.26 -3.32
CA LYS A 133 -31.92 5.30 -1.92
C LYS A 133 -30.62 6.09 -1.83
N LEU A 134 -29.69 5.85 -2.76
CA LEU A 134 -28.44 6.59 -2.84
C LEU A 134 -28.68 8.08 -3.12
N TYR A 135 -29.51 8.40 -4.10
CA TYR A 135 -29.86 9.79 -4.41
C TYR A 135 -30.54 10.50 -3.23
N ASN A 136 -31.54 9.88 -2.61
CA ASN A 136 -32.23 10.43 -1.45
C ASN A 136 -31.27 10.62 -0.27
N CYS A 137 -30.28 9.75 -0.11
CA CYS A 137 -29.25 9.95 0.89
C CYS A 137 -28.44 11.24 0.64
N PHE A 138 -28.07 11.52 -0.60
CA PHE A 138 -27.39 12.78 -0.95
C PHE A 138 -28.30 14.00 -0.72
N ASP A 139 -29.57 13.92 -1.11
CA ASP A 139 -30.54 15.00 -0.95
C ASP A 139 -30.82 15.33 0.53
N LEU A 140 -31.06 14.31 1.37
CA LEU A 140 -31.21 14.44 2.82
C LEU A 140 -30.00 15.09 3.49
N ASN A 141 -28.80 14.82 2.96
CA ASN A 141 -27.55 15.40 3.44
C ASN A 141 -27.20 16.74 2.77
N LYS A 142 -28.12 17.31 1.98
CA LYS A 142 -27.98 18.59 1.28
C LYS A 142 -26.75 18.64 0.38
N ILE A 143 -26.35 17.50 -0.18
CA ILE A 143 -25.24 17.45 -1.14
C ILE A 143 -25.73 18.08 -2.44
N LYS A 144 -25.15 19.22 -2.80
CA LYS A 144 -25.48 19.98 -4.02
C LYS A 144 -24.46 19.76 -5.12
N GLU A 145 -23.23 19.36 -4.77
CA GLU A 145 -22.16 19.13 -5.72
C GLU A 145 -21.41 17.83 -5.42
N ILE A 146 -21.16 17.02 -6.44
CA ILE A 146 -20.30 15.85 -6.39
C ILE A 146 -19.13 16.06 -7.36
N LYS A 147 -17.91 16.04 -6.83
CA LYS A 147 -16.67 16.12 -7.60
C LYS A 147 -16.07 14.73 -7.76
N LEU A 148 -15.99 14.23 -8.98
CA LEU A 148 -15.31 12.98 -9.31
C LEU A 148 -13.92 13.32 -9.83
N ILE A 149 -12.87 13.00 -9.07
CA ILE A 149 -11.51 13.43 -9.36
C ILE A 149 -10.64 12.23 -9.68
N GLY A 150 -10.30 12.07 -10.96
CA GLY A 150 -9.23 11.19 -11.40
C GLY A 150 -7.91 11.94 -11.34
N GLY A 151 -6.81 11.29 -11.00
CA GLY A 151 -5.53 11.97 -11.14
C GLY A 151 -4.27 11.16 -11.00
N VAL A 152 -3.16 11.82 -11.32
CA VAL A 152 -1.81 11.26 -11.28
C VAL A 152 -0.93 12.08 -10.37
N LEU A 153 -0.26 11.43 -9.42
CA LEU A 153 0.56 12.14 -8.44
C LEU A 153 1.95 12.48 -9.02
N TYR A 154 2.67 11.51 -9.57
CA TYR A 154 4.07 11.66 -9.97
C TYR A 154 4.34 11.33 -11.44
N ASP A 155 5.40 11.89 -12.00
CA ASP A 155 5.94 11.51 -13.30
C ASP A 155 6.88 10.29 -13.22
N ILE A 156 7.61 9.99 -14.30
CA ILE A 156 8.57 8.87 -14.35
C ILE A 156 9.74 9.08 -13.37
N GLU A 157 10.22 10.32 -13.30
CA GLU A 157 11.36 10.76 -12.50
C GLU A 157 11.01 10.89 -11.01
N GLY A 158 9.72 10.84 -10.67
CA GLY A 158 9.24 10.99 -9.30
C GLY A 158 9.09 12.44 -8.87
N ASN A 159 8.96 13.38 -9.82
CA ASN A 159 8.50 14.75 -9.58
C ASN A 159 6.96 14.80 -9.68
N PRO A 160 6.30 15.88 -9.23
CA PRO A 160 4.87 16.05 -9.46
C PRO A 160 4.50 15.89 -10.93
N ALA A 161 3.46 15.10 -11.20
CA ALA A 161 3.02 14.86 -12.55
C ALA A 161 2.52 16.14 -13.22
N THR A 162 2.76 16.27 -14.53
CA THR A 162 2.16 17.32 -15.37
C THR A 162 1.40 16.69 -16.52
N LEU A 163 0.44 17.44 -17.07
CA LEU A 163 -0.29 17.02 -18.27
C LEU A 163 0.68 16.79 -19.44
N GLU A 164 1.65 17.69 -19.61
CA GLU A 164 2.66 17.65 -20.67
C GLU A 164 3.44 16.33 -20.65
N LYS A 165 3.99 15.93 -19.49
CA LYS A 165 4.74 14.68 -19.38
C LYS A 165 3.88 13.43 -19.64
N ASP A 166 2.60 13.43 -19.28
CA ASP A 166 1.69 12.31 -19.61
C ASP A 166 1.38 12.26 -21.11
N ILE A 167 1.22 13.43 -21.76
CA ILE A 167 1.06 13.53 -23.23
C ILE A 167 2.30 12.98 -23.94
N GLU A 168 3.50 13.38 -23.51
CA GLU A 168 4.77 12.89 -24.09
C GLU A 168 4.88 11.37 -23.98
N TRP A 169 4.46 10.79 -22.86
CA TRP A 169 4.53 9.35 -22.63
C TRP A 169 3.56 8.54 -23.51
N GLN A 170 2.49 9.15 -24.05
CA GLN A 170 1.46 8.64 -24.99
C GLN A 170 0.70 7.35 -24.62
N ILE A 171 1.38 6.33 -24.10
CA ILE A 171 0.88 4.99 -23.79
C ILE A 171 -0.33 5.07 -22.85
N CYS A 172 -0.24 5.87 -21.81
CA CYS A 172 -1.31 6.02 -20.82
C CYS A 172 -2.33 7.06 -21.27
N TYR A 173 -1.86 8.21 -21.74
CA TYR A 173 -2.72 9.33 -22.14
C TYR A 173 -3.70 9.00 -23.27
N SER A 174 -3.34 8.12 -24.20
CA SER A 174 -4.27 7.60 -25.22
C SER A 174 -5.49 6.89 -24.59
N GLY A 175 -5.29 6.15 -23.49
CA GLY A 175 -6.36 5.54 -22.72
C GLY A 175 -7.27 6.57 -22.06
N LEU A 176 -6.70 7.68 -21.57
CA LEU A 176 -7.48 8.78 -21.02
C LEU A 176 -8.36 9.44 -22.08
N LYS A 177 -7.82 9.74 -23.27
CA LYS A 177 -8.61 10.26 -24.40
C LYS A 177 -9.79 9.34 -24.74
N ASN A 178 -9.54 8.03 -24.78
CA ASN A 178 -10.58 7.04 -25.04
C ASN A 178 -11.65 7.03 -23.92
N GLY A 179 -11.23 7.09 -22.66
CA GLY A 179 -12.15 7.23 -21.52
C GLY A 179 -13.00 8.50 -21.62
N ILE A 180 -12.39 9.65 -21.91
CA ILE A 180 -13.09 10.93 -22.10
C ILE A 180 -14.14 10.83 -23.21
N ASN A 181 -13.80 10.23 -24.35
CA ASN A 181 -14.77 10.01 -25.43
C ASN A 181 -15.95 9.13 -24.98
N ARG A 182 -15.71 8.10 -24.17
CA ARG A 182 -16.77 7.26 -23.57
C ARG A 182 -17.68 8.08 -22.65
N LEU A 183 -17.10 8.92 -21.80
CA LEU A 183 -17.86 9.81 -20.92
C LEU A 183 -18.74 10.79 -21.72
N ILE A 184 -18.19 11.42 -22.76
CA ILE A 184 -18.94 12.35 -23.61
C ILE A 184 -20.10 11.64 -24.28
N ASN A 185 -19.87 10.44 -24.84
CA ASN A 185 -20.92 9.65 -25.47
C ASN A 185 -22.00 9.24 -24.46
N PHE A 186 -21.60 8.85 -23.25
CA PHE A 186 -22.54 8.57 -22.16
C PHE A 186 -23.43 9.77 -21.83
N LEU A 187 -22.84 10.96 -21.63
CA LEU A 187 -23.58 12.19 -21.31
C LEU A 187 -24.56 12.57 -22.44
N LYS A 188 -24.12 12.46 -23.70
CA LYS A 188 -24.98 12.68 -24.87
C LYS A 188 -26.13 11.68 -24.94
N ASN A 189 -25.87 10.39 -24.74
CA ASN A 189 -26.89 9.34 -24.78
C ASN A 189 -27.93 9.51 -23.65
N LYS A 190 -27.53 10.07 -22.51
CA LYS A 190 -28.41 10.43 -21.39
C LYS A 190 -29.12 11.78 -21.58
N ASN A 191 -28.88 12.49 -22.69
CA ASN A 191 -29.38 13.85 -22.96
C ASN A 191 -29.05 14.85 -21.84
N LEU A 192 -27.90 14.68 -21.19
CA LEU A 192 -27.42 15.61 -20.16
C LEU A 192 -26.68 16.77 -20.82
N ASN A 193 -27.10 17.99 -20.52
CA ASN A 193 -26.35 19.19 -20.91
C ASN A 193 -25.09 19.28 -20.05
N PHE A 194 -23.93 19.38 -20.71
CA PHE A 194 -22.64 19.46 -20.04
C PHE A 194 -21.78 20.59 -20.60
N GLN A 195 -20.90 21.13 -19.76
CA GLN A 195 -19.97 22.20 -20.10
C GLN A 195 -18.53 21.74 -19.89
N TYR A 196 -17.66 22.09 -20.84
CA TYR A 196 -16.22 22.01 -20.62
C TYR A 196 -15.76 23.26 -19.89
N GLU A 197 -15.02 23.06 -18.80
CA GLU A 197 -14.29 24.13 -18.14
C GLU A 197 -12.79 23.86 -18.32
N ASN A 198 -11.96 24.90 -18.28
CA ASN A 198 -10.51 24.73 -18.29
C ASN A 198 -9.88 25.69 -17.29
N LYS A 199 -10.05 25.39 -16.00
CA LYS A 199 -9.61 26.28 -14.91
C LYS A 199 -8.18 26.02 -14.43
N TYR A 200 -7.68 24.80 -14.62
CA TYR A 200 -6.40 24.36 -14.05
C TYR A 200 -5.35 24.13 -15.14
N ARG A 201 -4.11 24.55 -14.87
CA ARG A 201 -2.98 24.38 -15.80
C ARG A 201 -2.66 22.90 -16.09
N ASN A 202 -2.67 22.05 -15.06
CA ASN A 202 -2.41 20.61 -15.18
C ASN A 202 -3.71 19.81 -15.10
N CYS A 203 -4.58 20.01 -16.08
CA CYS A 203 -5.89 19.39 -16.16
C CYS A 203 -6.15 18.85 -17.55
N ALA A 204 -6.35 17.54 -17.67
CA ALA A 204 -6.73 16.90 -18.93
C ALA A 204 -8.25 16.96 -19.18
N LEU A 205 -9.05 17.07 -18.12
CA LEU A 205 -10.49 17.02 -18.19
C LEU A 205 -11.12 17.83 -17.07
N GLN A 206 -12.05 18.71 -17.41
CA GLN A 206 -13.01 19.26 -16.47
C GLN A 206 -14.36 19.40 -17.17
N ILE A 207 -15.32 18.55 -16.81
CA ILE A 207 -16.69 18.58 -17.33
C ILE A 207 -17.65 18.77 -16.17
N SER A 208 -18.59 19.70 -16.31
CA SER A 208 -19.70 19.87 -15.36
C SER A 208 -21.04 19.61 -16.02
N PHE A 209 -21.96 19.00 -15.26
CA PHE A 209 -23.34 18.75 -15.69
C PHE A 209 -24.25 18.64 -14.46
N ILE A 210 -25.56 18.71 -14.68
CA ILE A 210 -26.55 18.55 -13.62
C ILE A 210 -27.29 17.23 -13.84
N LEU A 211 -27.36 16.41 -12.81
CA LEU A 211 -28.19 15.20 -12.78
C LEU A 211 -29.16 15.32 -11.62
N LYS A 212 -30.47 15.30 -11.91
CA LYS A 212 -31.54 15.62 -10.94
C LYS A 212 -31.29 17.00 -10.32
N SER A 213 -31.06 17.11 -9.00
CA SER A 213 -30.73 18.37 -8.31
C SER A 213 -29.23 18.54 -8.01
N ILE A 214 -28.38 17.57 -8.38
CA ILE A 214 -26.97 17.53 -8.00
C ILE A 214 -26.10 17.95 -9.19
N LYS A 215 -25.20 18.90 -8.95
CA LYS A 215 -24.16 19.26 -9.90
C LYS A 215 -23.01 18.25 -9.82
N PHE A 216 -22.70 17.60 -10.92
CA PHE A 216 -21.50 16.78 -11.05
C PHE A 216 -20.39 17.60 -11.69
N VAL A 217 -19.17 17.44 -11.19
CA VAL A 217 -17.96 17.96 -11.82
C VAL A 217 -16.92 16.85 -11.89
N ILE A 218 -16.54 16.45 -13.10
CA ILE A 218 -15.57 15.39 -13.34
C ILE A 218 -14.25 16.03 -13.73
N TYR A 219 -13.21 15.70 -12.99
CA TYR A 219 -11.84 16.18 -13.16
C TYR A 219 -10.89 15.04 -13.55
N PHE A 220 -9.90 15.35 -14.38
CA PHE A 220 -8.67 14.58 -14.48
C PHE A 220 -7.45 15.49 -14.32
N LEU A 221 -6.79 15.41 -13.16
CA LEU A 221 -5.77 16.35 -12.70
C LEU A 221 -4.41 15.68 -12.48
N TYR A 222 -3.36 16.49 -12.49
CA TYR A 222 -1.99 16.02 -12.27
C TYR A 222 -1.30 16.81 -11.16
N GLY A 223 -0.43 16.13 -10.42
CA GLY A 223 0.51 16.76 -9.50
C GLY A 223 -0.19 17.58 -8.42
N ASN A 224 0.28 18.81 -8.23
CA ASN A 224 -0.19 19.69 -7.17
C ASN A 224 -1.65 20.14 -7.35
N GLN A 225 -2.12 20.29 -8.59
CA GLN A 225 -3.53 20.63 -8.85
C GLN A 225 -4.50 19.54 -8.38
N LEU A 226 -4.07 18.28 -8.39
CA LEU A 226 -4.85 17.17 -7.82
C LEU A 226 -4.98 17.32 -6.29
N ILE A 227 -3.91 17.68 -5.60
CA ILE A 227 -3.92 17.91 -4.15
C ILE A 227 -4.81 19.10 -3.79
N GLU A 228 -4.69 20.21 -4.53
CA GLU A 228 -5.53 21.41 -4.37
C GLU A 228 -7.02 21.08 -4.56
N ALA A 229 -7.35 20.23 -5.53
CA ALA A 229 -8.74 19.88 -5.80
C ALA A 229 -9.35 18.96 -4.73
N ILE A 230 -8.55 18.03 -4.17
CA ILE A 230 -8.97 17.15 -3.06
C ILE A 230 -9.18 17.96 -1.77
N THR A 231 -8.32 18.94 -1.50
CA THR A 231 -8.36 19.83 -0.33
C THR A 231 -9.36 20.98 -0.48
N VAL A 232 -9.99 21.12 -1.63
CA VAL A 232 -10.90 22.24 -1.97
C VAL A 232 -10.20 23.60 -1.77
N GLY A 233 -8.90 23.66 -2.06
CA GLY A 233 -8.10 24.88 -2.01
C GLY A 233 -7.59 25.28 -0.62
N GLU A 234 -7.75 24.43 0.40
CA GLU A 234 -6.99 24.62 1.65
C GLU A 234 -5.50 24.40 1.35
N SER A 235 -4.66 25.41 1.63
CA SER A 235 -3.23 25.36 1.32
C SER A 235 -2.54 24.32 2.19
N ILE A 236 -2.36 23.13 1.66
CA ILE A 236 -1.61 22.08 2.32
C ILE A 236 -0.43 21.78 1.41
N ASN A 237 0.75 22.04 1.95
CA ASN A 237 2.05 21.44 1.62
C ASN A 237 2.03 20.53 0.39
N TYR A 238 2.68 21.01 -0.68
CA TYR A 238 2.66 20.44 -2.03
C TYR A 238 3.21 18.99 -2.08
N LEU A 239 3.08 18.31 -3.22
CA LEU A 239 3.57 16.93 -3.36
C LEU A 239 5.05 16.76 -3.03
N GLU A 240 5.85 17.82 -3.16
CA GLU A 240 7.23 17.89 -2.72
C GLU A 240 7.36 17.63 -1.21
N ASP A 241 6.52 18.26 -0.38
CA ASP A 241 6.50 18.04 1.07
C ASP A 241 5.98 16.62 1.42
N LEU A 242 5.07 16.08 0.61
CA LEU A 242 4.64 14.68 0.72
C LEU A 242 5.80 13.73 0.42
N LYS A 243 6.58 14.01 -0.62
CA LYS A 243 7.76 13.22 -0.99
C LYS A 243 8.82 13.29 0.10
N GLU A 244 9.10 14.46 0.66
CA GLU A 244 10.05 14.60 1.78
C GLU A 244 9.56 13.84 3.03
N LYS A 245 8.27 13.93 3.37
CA LYS A 245 7.66 13.14 4.45
C LYS A 245 7.68 11.63 4.17
N LEU A 246 7.54 11.21 2.92
CA LEU A 246 7.66 9.81 2.51
C LEU A 246 9.09 9.33 2.63
N GLU A 247 10.05 10.10 2.10
CA GLU A 247 11.48 9.79 2.11
C GLU A 247 12.01 9.68 3.54
N THR A 248 11.54 10.54 4.45
CA THR A 248 11.89 10.48 5.88
C THR A 248 11.19 9.37 6.66
N LYS A 249 10.12 8.74 6.12
CA LYS A 249 9.34 7.70 6.82
C LYS A 249 9.59 6.26 6.34
N LEU A 250 10.08 6.04 5.12
CA LEU A 250 9.91 4.74 4.44
C LEU A 250 11.14 4.09 3.83
N TYR A 251 12.24 4.81 3.61
CA TYR A 251 13.22 4.32 2.62
C TYR A 251 14.21 3.25 3.10
N ASP A 252 14.35 3.02 4.40
CA ASP A 252 15.09 1.83 4.88
C ASP A 252 14.14 0.63 5.10
N ASP A 253 13.02 0.83 5.80
CA ASP A 253 12.33 -0.29 6.45
C ASP A 253 11.54 -1.22 5.52
N ILE A 254 11.00 -0.78 4.36
CA ILE A 254 10.21 -1.69 3.48
C ILE A 254 11.11 -2.60 2.66
N TRP A 255 12.16 -2.05 2.03
CA TRP A 255 13.11 -2.86 1.28
C TRP A 255 13.88 -3.78 2.22
N LEU A 256 14.23 -3.27 3.40
CA LEU A 256 14.80 -4.07 4.48
C LEU A 256 13.83 -5.18 4.94
N ALA A 257 12.55 -4.87 5.20
CA ALA A 257 11.56 -5.88 5.59
C ALA A 257 11.33 -6.94 4.51
N GLN A 258 11.32 -6.55 3.23
CA GLN A 258 11.22 -7.50 2.11
C GLN A 258 12.46 -8.39 2.04
N LEU A 259 13.65 -7.79 2.12
CA LEU A 259 14.92 -8.53 2.08
C LEU A 259 15.04 -9.49 3.27
N ILE A 260 14.67 -9.06 4.48
CA ILE A 260 14.63 -9.89 5.67
C ILE A 260 13.62 -11.01 5.52
N SER A 261 12.42 -10.73 5.00
CA SER A 261 11.38 -11.75 4.78
C SER A 261 11.84 -12.82 3.78
N ILE A 262 12.48 -12.40 2.68
CA ILE A 262 13.09 -13.29 1.69
C ILE A 262 14.19 -14.13 2.36
N ASN A 263 15.04 -13.50 3.16
CA ASN A 263 16.13 -14.19 3.84
C ASN A 263 15.63 -15.23 4.84
N GLU A 264 14.66 -14.86 5.69
CA GLU A 264 14.08 -15.75 6.69
C GLU A 264 13.31 -16.92 6.06
N ARG A 265 12.67 -16.69 4.89
CA ARG A 265 12.07 -17.78 4.10
C ARG A 265 13.13 -18.66 3.44
N SER A 266 14.23 -18.09 2.97
CA SER A 266 15.36 -18.85 2.42
C SER A 266 15.98 -19.75 3.49
N ILE A 267 16.27 -19.21 4.69
CA ILE A 267 16.78 -19.99 5.82
C ILE A 267 15.80 -21.10 6.18
N LEU A 268 14.50 -20.81 6.24
CA LEU A 268 13.46 -21.80 6.50
C LEU A 268 13.49 -22.95 5.48
N ASN A 269 13.60 -22.62 4.18
CA ASN A 269 13.70 -23.59 3.10
C ASN A 269 14.98 -24.42 3.18
N GLN A 270 16.12 -23.80 3.49
CA GLN A 270 17.39 -24.48 3.68
C GLN A 270 17.32 -25.48 4.84
N MET A 271 16.79 -25.06 5.97
CA MET A 271 16.63 -25.92 7.16
C MET A 271 15.68 -27.08 6.85
N PHE A 272 14.51 -26.80 6.28
CA PHE A 272 13.56 -27.85 5.90
C PHE A 272 14.16 -28.86 4.92
N ARG A 273 14.95 -28.42 3.95
CA ARG A 273 15.63 -29.32 3.01
C ARG A 273 16.72 -30.16 3.66
N LYS A 274 17.54 -29.57 4.54
CA LYS A 274 18.68 -30.24 5.17
C LYS A 274 18.27 -31.22 6.26
N ASN A 275 17.30 -30.86 7.11
CA ASN A 275 16.98 -31.62 8.31
C ASN A 275 15.46 -31.75 8.59
N LYS A 276 14.60 -31.38 7.63
CA LYS A 276 13.12 -31.41 7.75
C LYS A 276 12.56 -30.57 8.90
N LYS A 277 13.33 -29.62 9.44
CA LYS A 277 12.85 -28.69 10.47
C LYS A 277 12.36 -27.39 9.81
N LEU A 278 11.11 -27.03 10.11
CA LEU A 278 10.56 -25.71 9.79
C LEU A 278 11.09 -24.68 10.78
N LYS A 279 12.36 -24.30 10.59
CA LYS A 279 13.09 -23.42 11.49
C LYS A 279 13.85 -22.34 10.75
N ASN A 280 13.74 -21.11 11.21
CA ASN A 280 14.52 -19.95 10.81
C ASN A 280 14.88 -19.11 12.05
N THR A 281 15.50 -17.95 11.86
CA THR A 281 15.97 -17.10 12.97
C THR A 281 14.81 -16.65 13.83
N LEU A 282 13.73 -16.19 13.20
CA LEU A 282 12.56 -15.61 13.86
C LEU A 282 11.79 -16.66 14.66
N THR A 283 11.50 -17.81 14.05
CA THR A 283 10.86 -18.94 14.78
C THR A 283 11.72 -19.44 15.92
N TYR A 284 13.05 -19.39 15.80
CA TYR A 284 13.94 -19.81 16.88
C TYR A 284 13.97 -18.82 18.05
N ILE A 285 13.90 -17.52 17.77
CA ILE A 285 13.72 -16.47 18.80
C ILE A 285 12.38 -16.66 19.51
N LEU A 286 11.29 -16.90 18.77
CA LEU A 286 9.96 -17.12 19.35
C LEU A 286 9.90 -18.40 20.21
N ASP A 287 10.52 -19.49 19.77
CA ASP A 287 10.62 -20.73 20.54
C ASP A 287 11.32 -20.49 21.88
N HIS A 288 12.42 -19.74 21.90
CA HIS A 288 13.12 -19.36 23.13
C HIS A 288 12.29 -18.39 23.97
N TYR A 289 11.59 -17.44 23.37
CA TYR A 289 10.69 -16.53 24.08
C TYR A 289 9.57 -17.29 24.81
N ILE A 290 9.12 -18.43 24.27
CA ILE A 290 8.11 -19.27 24.90
C ILE A 290 8.70 -20.19 25.97
N ARG A 291 9.83 -20.85 25.69
CA ARG A 291 10.36 -21.95 26.52
C ARG A 291 11.37 -21.52 27.58
N ASP A 292 12.10 -20.43 27.35
CA ASP A 292 13.15 -19.94 28.24
C ASP A 292 12.63 -18.73 29.02
N VAL A 293 12.30 -18.95 30.30
CA VAL A 293 11.75 -17.92 31.19
C VAL A 293 12.73 -16.76 31.39
N GLU A 294 14.04 -17.02 31.43
CA GLU A 294 15.05 -15.98 31.58
C GLU A 294 15.10 -15.10 30.33
N PHE A 295 15.13 -15.73 29.15
CA PHE A 295 15.11 -15.01 27.88
C PHE A 295 13.82 -14.23 27.69
N LYS A 296 12.67 -14.80 28.03
CA LYS A 296 11.37 -14.12 27.99
C LYS A 296 11.37 -12.85 28.83
N ASN A 297 11.78 -12.95 30.09
CA ASN A 297 11.84 -11.81 31.00
C ASN A 297 12.80 -10.72 30.48
N PHE A 298 13.95 -11.13 29.96
CA PHE A 298 14.90 -10.21 29.32
C PHE A 298 14.29 -9.49 28.11
N PHE A 299 13.63 -10.24 27.23
CA PHE A 299 13.01 -9.71 26.01
C PHE A 299 11.83 -8.79 26.32
N ASP A 300 10.94 -9.18 27.25
CA ASP A 300 9.81 -8.36 27.70
C ASP A 300 10.28 -7.05 28.32
N ASN A 301 11.33 -7.08 29.13
CA ASN A 301 11.93 -5.88 29.70
C ASN A 301 12.50 -4.97 28.61
N PHE A 302 13.18 -5.55 27.60
CA PHE A 302 13.64 -4.79 26.44
C PHE A 302 12.49 -4.16 25.66
N LEU A 303 11.41 -4.90 25.38
CA LEU A 303 10.23 -4.40 24.68
C LEU A 303 9.57 -3.22 25.42
N LYS A 304 9.38 -3.34 26.74
CA LYS A 304 8.71 -2.34 27.60
C LYS A 304 9.50 -1.05 27.79
N LYS A 305 10.81 -1.01 27.51
CA LYS A 305 11.61 0.22 27.63
C LYS A 305 11.10 1.31 26.68
N LYS A 306 10.71 2.46 27.25
CA LYS A 306 10.28 3.65 26.51
C LYS A 306 11.37 4.21 25.60
N SER A 307 12.61 4.25 26.07
CA SER A 307 13.80 4.60 25.29
C SER A 307 14.78 3.42 25.25
N LYS A 308 15.30 3.13 24.06
CA LYS A 308 16.24 2.03 23.82
C LYS A 308 17.56 2.64 23.36
N SER A 309 18.62 2.46 24.15
CA SER A 309 19.95 2.94 23.79
C SER A 309 20.63 1.98 22.79
N LYS A 310 21.68 2.45 22.11
CA LYS A 310 22.55 1.59 21.28
C LYS A 310 23.13 0.43 22.09
N GLU A 311 23.38 0.64 23.38
CA GLU A 311 23.87 -0.38 24.29
C GLU A 311 22.81 -1.43 24.62
N ASP A 312 21.55 -1.03 24.79
CA ASP A 312 20.44 -1.98 24.95
C ASP A 312 20.29 -2.88 23.72
N LEU A 313 20.39 -2.29 22.52
CA LEU A 313 20.32 -3.02 21.26
C LEU A 313 21.47 -4.04 21.13
N LYS A 314 22.70 -3.64 21.45
CA LYS A 314 23.86 -4.55 21.48
C LYS A 314 23.64 -5.72 22.43
N LYS A 315 23.12 -5.47 23.64
CA LYS A 315 22.86 -6.53 24.63
C LYS A 315 21.85 -7.55 24.13
N ILE A 316 20.75 -7.12 23.50
CA ILE A 316 19.77 -8.06 22.95
C ILE A 316 20.32 -8.83 21.74
N ILE A 317 21.09 -8.17 20.86
CA ILE A 317 21.77 -8.84 19.73
C ILE A 317 22.72 -9.93 20.25
N ILE A 318 23.54 -9.62 21.26
CA ILE A 318 24.46 -10.60 21.87
C ILE A 318 23.70 -11.78 22.47
N LYS A 319 22.60 -11.53 23.20
CA LYS A 319 21.78 -12.60 23.80
C LYS A 319 21.17 -13.51 22.72
N ILE A 320 20.60 -12.93 21.65
CA ILE A 320 20.04 -13.68 20.51
C ILE A 320 21.13 -14.45 19.77
N LYS A 321 22.28 -13.83 19.50
CA LYS A 321 23.42 -14.47 18.85
C LYS A 321 23.92 -15.67 19.66
N ASN A 322 23.97 -15.56 20.98
CA ASN A 322 24.35 -16.67 21.87
C ASN A 322 23.33 -17.81 21.84
N ILE A 323 22.05 -17.52 21.70
CA ILE A 323 21.00 -18.53 21.49
C ILE A 323 21.19 -19.22 20.14
N ILE A 324 21.36 -18.45 19.06
CA ILE A 324 21.59 -18.97 17.69
C ILE A 324 22.83 -19.86 17.64
N LYS A 325 23.93 -19.47 18.32
CA LYS A 325 25.16 -20.26 18.40
C LYS A 325 24.96 -21.68 18.95
N LYS A 326 23.92 -21.93 19.75
CA LYS A 326 23.59 -23.27 20.25
C LYS A 326 23.11 -24.21 19.13
N ASP A 327 22.58 -23.67 18.04
CA ASP A 327 22.19 -24.41 16.85
C ASP A 327 23.21 -24.17 15.72
N LYS A 328 24.15 -25.11 15.57
CA LYS A 328 25.22 -25.02 14.56
C LYS A 328 24.69 -24.92 13.12
N GLU A 329 23.57 -25.57 12.81
CA GLU A 329 23.00 -25.58 11.46
C GLU A 329 22.32 -24.25 11.15
N LEU A 330 21.53 -23.71 12.10
CA LEU A 330 20.93 -22.39 11.96
C LEU A 330 22.02 -21.30 11.91
N LEU A 331 23.04 -21.38 12.77
CA LEU A 331 24.17 -20.44 12.74
C LEU A 331 24.85 -20.45 11.38
N LYS A 332 25.05 -21.63 10.77
CA LYS A 332 25.64 -21.75 9.43
C LYS A 332 24.72 -21.10 8.38
N ALA A 333 23.42 -21.38 8.42
CA ALA A 333 22.45 -20.81 7.48
C ALA A 333 22.36 -19.27 7.57
N VAL A 334 22.33 -18.72 8.79
CA VAL A 334 22.36 -17.27 9.04
C VAL A 334 23.69 -16.67 8.58
N SER A 335 24.82 -17.30 8.88
CA SER A 335 26.14 -16.72 8.54
C SER A 335 26.43 -16.68 7.04
N HIS A 336 25.81 -17.58 6.28
CA HIS A 336 25.97 -17.67 4.81
C HIS A 336 24.74 -17.12 4.07
N SER A 337 23.88 -16.38 4.76
CA SER A 337 22.64 -15.89 4.16
C SER A 337 22.94 -14.93 2.99
N LYS A 338 22.16 -15.08 1.91
CA LYS A 338 22.32 -14.25 0.71
C LYS A 338 21.98 -12.78 0.95
N ALA A 339 21.05 -12.47 1.87
CA ALA A 339 20.79 -11.07 2.22
C ALA A 339 22.03 -10.37 2.81
N ILE A 340 22.73 -11.03 3.74
CA ILE A 340 23.97 -10.47 4.30
C ILE A 340 25.02 -10.31 3.20
N GLN A 341 25.15 -11.28 2.29
CA GLN A 341 26.09 -11.18 1.16
C GLN A 341 25.74 -10.02 0.22
N ILE A 342 24.46 -9.81 -0.09
CA ILE A 342 24.00 -8.71 -0.96
C ILE A 342 24.25 -7.36 -0.30
N MET A 343 23.89 -7.20 0.97
CA MET A 343 24.08 -5.95 1.71
C MET A 343 25.56 -5.60 1.88
N LYS A 344 26.43 -6.61 1.98
CA LYS A 344 27.89 -6.45 2.03
C LYS A 344 28.53 -5.92 0.75
N ILE A 345 27.84 -5.96 -0.39
CA ILE A 345 28.41 -5.50 -1.67
C ILE A 345 28.70 -3.99 -1.59
N GLU A 346 27.83 -3.23 -0.94
CA GLU A 346 27.88 -1.76 -0.87
C GLU A 346 28.22 -1.24 0.54
N THR A 347 28.22 -2.10 1.57
CA THR A 347 28.34 -1.66 2.98
C THR A 347 29.12 -2.66 3.85
N THR A 348 29.41 -2.30 5.10
CA THR A 348 30.04 -3.17 6.11
C THR A 348 29.06 -4.08 6.85
N TYR A 349 27.90 -4.38 6.24
CA TYR A 349 26.79 -5.11 6.87
C TYR A 349 27.20 -6.49 7.43
N THR A 350 26.85 -6.76 8.68
CA THR A 350 27.25 -7.96 9.43
C THR A 350 26.04 -8.79 9.86
N ILE A 351 26.31 -9.94 10.49
CA ILE A 351 25.26 -10.72 11.17
C ILE A 351 24.62 -9.91 12.29
N ASP A 352 25.37 -9.03 12.96
CA ASP A 352 24.84 -8.25 14.07
C ASP A 352 23.85 -7.20 13.56
N ASP A 353 24.11 -6.61 12.38
CA ASP A 353 23.18 -5.70 11.70
C ASP A 353 21.92 -6.46 11.26
N TYR A 354 22.07 -7.64 10.65
CA TYR A 354 20.93 -8.51 10.32
C TYR A 354 20.04 -8.87 11.52
N LEU A 355 20.66 -9.20 12.65
CA LEU A 355 19.92 -9.47 13.88
C LEU A 355 19.26 -8.19 14.44
N ALA A 356 19.91 -7.04 14.31
CA ALA A 356 19.32 -5.74 14.69
C ALA A 356 18.03 -5.48 13.90
N ASP A 357 18.05 -5.71 12.60
CA ASP A 357 16.90 -5.44 11.74
C ASP A 357 15.74 -6.41 12.00
N LEU A 358 16.04 -7.69 12.27
CA LEU A 358 15.05 -8.65 12.77
C LEU A 358 14.43 -8.20 14.10
N ILE A 359 15.24 -7.70 15.02
CA ILE A 359 14.75 -7.18 16.30
C ILE A 359 13.84 -5.97 16.06
N GLN A 360 14.21 -5.06 15.16
CA GLN A 360 13.39 -3.90 14.79
C GLN A 360 11.98 -4.31 14.34
N ILE A 361 11.86 -5.39 13.54
CA ILE A 361 10.55 -5.94 13.15
C ILE A 361 9.79 -6.45 14.38
N LEU A 362 10.47 -7.18 15.27
CA LEU A 362 9.86 -7.73 16.49
C LEU A 362 9.53 -6.68 17.56
N LEU A 363 10.09 -5.45 17.45
CA LEU A 363 9.70 -4.35 18.33
C LEU A 363 8.27 -3.87 18.08
N CYS A 364 7.70 -4.14 16.90
CA CYS A 364 6.31 -3.80 16.62
C CYS A 364 5.36 -4.76 17.37
N PRO A 365 4.60 -4.32 18.39
CA PRO A 365 3.80 -5.22 19.22
C PRO A 365 2.73 -5.97 18.42
N LYS A 366 2.17 -5.32 17.39
CA LYS A 366 1.19 -5.95 16.49
C LYS A 366 1.79 -7.12 15.72
N VAL A 367 2.99 -6.91 15.15
CA VAL A 367 3.71 -7.95 14.39
C VAL A 367 4.15 -9.07 15.32
N PHE A 368 4.76 -8.73 16.46
CA PHE A 368 5.20 -9.72 17.45
C PHE A 368 4.05 -10.60 17.94
N ASN A 369 2.94 -10.00 18.36
CA ASN A 369 1.77 -10.75 18.84
C ASN A 369 1.17 -11.62 17.73
N PHE A 370 1.08 -11.12 16.51
CA PHE A 370 0.62 -11.91 15.37
C PHE A 370 1.51 -13.14 15.14
N LEU A 371 2.84 -12.94 15.08
CA LEU A 371 3.80 -14.02 14.87
C LEU A 371 3.76 -15.04 16.03
N LEU A 372 3.62 -14.58 17.28
CA LEU A 372 3.50 -15.44 18.45
C LEU A 372 2.24 -16.32 18.40
N LEU A 373 1.11 -15.74 17.99
CA LEU A 373 -0.14 -16.49 17.82
C LEU A 373 -0.01 -17.55 16.73
N GLN A 374 0.53 -17.18 15.56
CA GLN A 374 0.76 -18.12 14.45
C GLN A 374 1.71 -19.25 14.86
N TYR A 375 2.79 -18.92 15.57
CA TYR A 375 3.74 -19.90 16.07
C TYR A 375 3.09 -20.90 17.03
N ARG A 376 2.30 -20.43 18.00
CA ARG A 376 1.55 -21.30 18.92
C ARG A 376 0.57 -22.20 18.19
N SER A 377 -0.22 -21.66 17.25
CA SER A 377 -1.17 -22.49 16.49
C SER A 377 -0.49 -23.62 15.70
N LEU A 378 0.73 -23.40 15.21
CA LEU A 378 1.48 -24.43 14.48
C LEU A 378 2.09 -25.49 15.39
N HIS A 379 2.36 -25.16 16.66
CA HIS A 379 3.04 -26.06 17.60
C HIS A 379 2.10 -26.73 18.61
N ASP A 380 0.93 -26.15 18.87
CA ASP A 380 -0.13 -26.72 19.70
C ASP A 380 -1.01 -27.70 18.90
N ASN A 381 -1.09 -27.57 17.57
CA ASN A 381 -1.72 -28.54 16.66
C ASN A 381 -0.82 -29.76 16.40
N LYS A 382 -0.46 -30.49 17.47
CA LYS A 382 0.25 -31.78 17.38
C LYS A 382 -0.66 -32.99 17.08
N GLU A 383 -1.91 -32.76 16.69
CA GLU A 383 -2.81 -33.79 16.15
C GLU A 383 -3.52 -33.26 14.90
N ILE A 384 -2.94 -33.55 13.72
CA ILE A 384 -3.68 -33.82 12.47
C ILE A 384 -3.02 -35.02 11.81
#